data_AF-A0A482DH48-F1
#
_entry.id   AF-A0A482DH48-F1
#
_cell.length_a   1.000
_cell.length_b   1.000
_cell.length_c   1.000
_cell.angle_alpha   90.00
_cell.angle_beta   90.00
_cell.angle_gamma   90.00
#
_symmetry.space_group_name_H-M   'P 1'
#
loop_
_entity.id
_entity.type
_entity.pdbx_description
1 polymer ?
#
loop_
_entity_poly.entity_id
_entity_poly.type
_entity_poly.pdbx_seq_one_letter_code
_entity_poly.pdbx_strand_id
1 'polypeptide(L)'
;MNPDDNATAAAQVLDQRIQAAERGNYVGMRIVRDPAPRFAFQFRQNAAATLARYTRDPRFTFREGGIPTEELQPIFDEWWGRFEPYRLVGGGGVYEFDGKVMFDMNIDEAGFREIAERERWTMPDRLELRFSGPRNSRSIDPALERYVRVFPRQDRQPAVVNLARLSGRVILRDGCFRLTEHGDGGEPLVIFGRDVELGLDAEGYMALKDNSSDEAMPRIGERMAWAGPQGYSEADPAVALLRAKCGTGPIVAVGSPESDYRTK
;
A
#
# COMPACT_ATOMS: atom_id res chain seq x y z
N MET A 1 5.82 -2.97 25.18
CA MET A 1 4.82 -2.72 26.25
C MET A 1 4.26 -1.32 26.06
N ASN A 2 2.97 -1.09 26.32
CA ASN A 2 2.38 0.26 26.33
C ASN A 2 2.32 0.77 27.78
N PRO A 3 2.19 2.10 28.02
CA PRO A 3 1.88 2.61 29.36
C PRO A 3 0.60 1.96 29.93
N ASP A 4 0.50 1.85 31.25
CA ASP A 4 -0.68 1.28 31.91
C ASP A 4 -1.95 2.14 31.75
N ASP A 5 -3.11 1.56 32.06
CA ASP A 5 -4.41 2.21 31.90
C ASP A 5 -4.54 3.50 32.72
N ASN A 6 -3.94 3.53 33.93
CA ASN A 6 -3.96 4.71 34.78
C ASN A 6 -3.14 5.86 34.19
N ALA A 7 -1.97 5.55 33.61
CA ALA A 7 -1.14 6.50 32.90
C ALA A 7 -1.86 7.00 31.64
N THR A 8 -2.58 6.13 30.94
CA THR A 8 -3.35 6.48 29.74
C THR A 8 -4.49 7.45 30.08
N ALA A 9 -5.30 7.16 31.09
CA ALA A 9 -6.38 8.04 31.52
C ALA A 9 -5.85 9.41 32.00
N ALA A 10 -4.78 9.41 32.79
CA ALA A 10 -4.14 10.64 33.24
C ALA A 10 -3.56 11.48 32.09
N ALA A 11 -3.00 10.81 31.07
CA ALA A 11 -2.45 11.46 29.90
C ALA A 11 -3.55 12.11 29.04
N GLN A 12 -4.70 11.45 28.85
CA GLN A 12 -5.85 12.01 28.14
C GLN A 12 -6.42 13.27 28.79
N VAL A 13 -6.56 13.27 30.11
CA VAL A 13 -7.03 14.46 30.86
C VAL A 13 -6.03 15.60 30.72
N LEU A 14 -4.72 15.29 30.78
CA LEU A 14 -3.66 16.27 30.64
C LEU A 14 -3.62 16.85 29.22
N ASP A 15 -3.76 16.00 28.20
CA ASP A 15 -3.81 16.36 26.78
C ASP A 15 -4.92 17.38 26.49
N GLN A 16 -6.16 17.10 26.91
CA GLN A 16 -7.29 18.01 26.74
C GLN A 16 -7.04 19.39 27.39
N ARG A 17 -6.46 19.38 28.60
CA ARG A 17 -6.18 20.63 29.33
C ARG A 17 -5.10 21.46 28.62
N ILE A 18 -4.04 20.81 28.16
CA ILE A 18 -2.93 21.49 27.46
C ILE A 18 -3.42 21.98 26.09
N GLN A 19 -4.18 21.18 25.35
CA GLN A 19 -4.74 21.58 24.06
C GLN A 19 -5.63 22.82 24.17
N ALA A 20 -6.43 22.93 25.23
CA ALA A 20 -7.24 24.12 25.47
C ALA A 20 -6.39 25.36 25.80
N ALA A 21 -5.31 25.22 26.58
CA ALA A 21 -4.53 26.32 27.12
C ALA A 21 -3.37 26.78 26.23
N GLU A 22 -2.79 25.89 25.42
CA GLU A 22 -1.55 26.10 24.66
C GLU A 22 -1.78 26.00 23.14
N ARG A 23 -2.95 26.39 22.63
CA ARG A 23 -3.37 26.20 21.21
C ARG A 23 -2.35 26.61 20.14
N GLY A 24 -1.53 27.64 20.38
CA GLY A 24 -0.51 28.10 19.43
C GLY A 24 0.84 27.40 19.54
N ASN A 25 1.06 26.60 20.60
CA ASN A 25 2.33 25.99 20.92
C ASN A 25 2.26 24.46 21.06
N TYR A 26 1.11 23.90 21.44
CA TYR A 26 0.94 22.46 21.62
C TYR A 26 0.64 21.77 20.29
N VAL A 27 1.38 20.70 20.00
CA VAL A 27 1.20 19.87 18.80
C VAL A 27 0.32 18.66 19.10
N GLY A 28 0.56 18.00 20.24
CA GLY A 28 -0.22 16.83 20.65
C GLY A 28 0.56 15.89 21.56
N MET A 29 0.02 14.69 21.76
CA MET A 29 0.60 13.64 22.59
C MET A 29 0.86 12.36 21.80
N ARG A 30 2.01 11.72 22.01
CA ARG A 30 2.33 10.39 21.47
C ARG A 30 3.02 9.49 22.48
N ILE A 31 2.99 8.17 22.25
CA ILE A 31 3.77 7.22 23.02
C ILE A 31 5.20 7.20 22.47
N VAL A 32 6.19 7.40 23.33
CA VAL A 32 7.61 7.18 23.05
C VAL A 32 8.07 5.92 23.78
N ARG A 33 8.80 5.03 23.09
CA ARG A 33 9.13 3.70 23.62
C ARG A 33 10.52 3.59 24.25
N ASP A 34 11.44 4.50 23.91
CA ASP A 34 12.81 4.49 24.42
C ASP A 34 13.06 5.55 25.52
N PRO A 35 13.79 5.24 26.60
CA PRO A 35 14.27 3.92 27.03
C PRO A 35 13.18 3.05 27.69
N ALA A 36 12.01 3.61 27.96
CA ALA A 36 10.83 2.89 28.44
C ALA A 36 9.55 3.61 27.97
N PRO A 37 8.44 2.87 27.73
CA PRO A 37 7.18 3.44 27.24
C PRO A 37 6.63 4.56 28.12
N ARG A 38 6.51 5.77 27.56
CA ARG A 38 6.02 6.98 28.22
C ARG A 38 5.17 7.82 27.26
N PHE A 39 4.32 8.68 27.80
CA PHE A 39 3.64 9.69 26.98
C PHE A 39 4.52 10.91 26.82
N ALA A 40 4.78 11.31 25.58
CA ALA A 40 5.46 12.54 25.23
C ALA A 40 4.44 13.58 24.76
N PHE A 41 4.43 14.72 25.45
CA PHE A 41 3.67 15.91 25.07
C PHE A 41 4.59 16.80 24.22
N GLN A 42 4.20 17.08 22.99
CA GLN A 42 5.02 17.79 22.03
C GLN A 42 4.57 19.24 21.88
N PHE A 43 5.54 20.14 21.94
CA PHE A 43 5.34 21.58 21.82
C PHE A 43 6.29 22.16 20.78
N ARG A 44 5.87 23.20 20.07
CA ARG A 44 6.70 23.90 19.08
C ARG A 44 7.95 24.52 19.71
N GLN A 45 7.78 25.06 20.93
CA GLN A 45 8.83 25.75 21.67
C GLN A 45 8.63 25.64 23.19
N ASN A 46 9.74 25.76 23.93
CA ASN A 46 9.77 25.78 25.40
C ASN A 46 9.09 24.55 26.02
N ALA A 47 9.29 23.37 25.43
CA ALA A 47 8.53 22.17 25.75
C ALA A 47 8.65 21.75 27.22
N ALA A 48 9.88 21.74 27.75
CA ALA A 48 10.16 21.36 29.14
C ALA A 48 9.48 22.29 30.15
N ALA A 49 9.67 23.60 29.97
CA ALA A 49 9.09 24.62 30.84
C ALA A 49 7.56 24.62 30.76
N THR A 50 7.01 24.39 29.57
CA THR A 50 5.56 24.31 29.38
C THR A 50 4.97 23.13 30.11
N LEU A 51 5.47 21.91 29.87
CA LEU A 51 4.93 20.72 30.53
C LEU A 51 5.02 20.79 32.05
N ALA A 52 6.11 21.35 32.59
CA ALA A 52 6.33 21.50 34.02
C ALA A 52 5.28 22.39 34.73
N ARG A 53 4.57 23.27 34.01
CA ARG A 53 3.43 24.05 34.54
C ARG A 53 2.21 23.17 34.80
N TYR A 54 2.10 22.04 34.10
CA TYR A 54 0.92 21.20 34.10
C TYR A 54 1.12 19.90 34.90
N THR A 55 2.31 19.33 34.92
CA THR A 55 2.59 18.08 35.61
C THR A 55 4.05 17.95 36.02
N ARG A 56 4.31 17.14 37.05
CA ARG A 56 5.64 16.65 37.45
C ARG A 56 5.72 15.12 37.43
N ASP A 57 4.71 14.46 36.86
CA ASP A 57 4.62 13.01 36.81
C ASP A 57 5.73 12.44 35.89
N PRO A 58 6.63 11.58 36.38
CA PRO A 58 7.74 11.04 35.59
C PRO A 58 7.30 10.10 34.46
N ARG A 59 6.03 9.66 34.44
CA ARG A 59 5.44 8.89 33.34
C ARG A 59 5.25 9.73 32.08
N PHE A 60 5.27 11.06 32.22
CA PHE A 60 5.11 12.00 31.14
C PHE A 60 6.44 12.69 30.83
N THR A 61 6.70 12.88 29.54
CA THR A 61 7.88 13.57 29.04
C THR A 61 7.48 14.61 28.01
N PHE A 62 8.43 15.43 27.60
CA PHE A 62 8.21 16.48 26.62
C PHE A 62 9.04 16.24 25.37
N ARG A 63 8.57 16.77 24.25
CA ARG A 63 9.33 16.90 23.01
C ARG A 63 9.17 18.32 22.48
N GLU A 64 10.24 18.84 21.90
CA GLU A 64 10.21 20.13 21.22
C GLU A 64 10.23 19.93 19.71
N GLY A 65 9.53 20.81 18.98
CA GLY A 65 9.38 20.78 17.53
C GLY A 65 8.02 20.24 17.08
N GLY A 66 7.96 19.77 15.84
CA GLY A 66 6.71 19.44 15.15
C GLY A 66 6.09 20.65 14.46
N ILE A 67 5.17 20.38 13.55
CA ILE A 67 4.47 21.38 12.75
C ILE A 67 2.98 21.06 12.83
N PRO A 68 2.11 22.04 13.19
CA PRO A 68 0.67 21.81 13.27
C PRO A 68 0.08 21.27 11.98
N THR A 69 -0.98 20.48 12.10
CA THR A 69 -1.70 19.92 10.96
C THR A 69 -2.15 21.01 9.99
N GLU A 70 -2.58 22.19 10.50
CA GLU A 70 -3.04 23.29 9.63
C GLU A 70 -1.94 23.82 8.70
N GLU A 71 -0.67 23.75 9.11
CA GLU A 71 0.47 24.19 8.29
C GLU A 71 0.91 23.10 7.28
N LEU A 72 0.64 21.82 7.56
CA LEU A 72 1.00 20.68 6.70
C LEU A 72 -0.12 20.27 5.75
N GLN A 73 -1.39 20.50 6.11
CA GLN A 73 -2.55 20.10 5.32
C GLN A 73 -2.54 20.66 3.89
N PRO A 74 -2.15 21.92 3.63
CA PRO A 74 -2.08 22.43 2.25
C PRO A 74 -1.11 21.64 1.36
N ILE A 75 0.00 21.16 1.93
CA ILE A 75 0.95 20.30 1.20
C ILE A 75 0.29 18.96 0.90
N PHE A 76 -0.39 18.35 1.88
CA PHE A 76 -1.10 17.10 1.66
C PHE A 76 -2.15 17.21 0.55
N ASP A 77 -3.02 18.22 0.62
CA ASP A 77 -4.12 18.40 -0.33
C ASP A 77 -3.60 18.67 -1.75
N GLU A 78 -2.57 19.51 -1.88
CA GLU A 78 -1.93 19.82 -3.15
C GLU A 78 -1.35 18.56 -3.81
N TRP A 79 -0.57 17.79 -3.05
CA TRP A 79 0.13 16.63 -3.60
C TRP A 79 -0.79 15.44 -3.80
N TRP A 80 -1.83 15.27 -2.97
CA TRP A 80 -2.91 14.32 -3.25
C TRP A 80 -3.53 14.60 -4.62
N GLY A 81 -3.95 15.85 -4.87
CA GLY A 81 -4.56 16.24 -6.14
C GLY A 81 -3.63 16.09 -7.35
N ARG A 82 -2.31 16.26 -7.17
CA ARG A 82 -1.31 16.00 -8.22
C ARG A 82 -1.13 14.51 -8.51
N PHE A 83 -1.20 13.67 -7.49
CA PHE A 83 -0.90 12.24 -7.61
C PHE A 83 -2.11 11.39 -8.02
N GLU A 84 -3.33 11.78 -7.65
CA GLU A 84 -4.56 11.04 -7.92
C GLU A 84 -4.76 10.73 -9.42
N PRO A 85 -4.62 11.69 -10.37
CA PRO A 85 -4.83 11.42 -11.79
C PRO A 85 -3.89 10.35 -12.36
N TYR A 86 -2.75 10.13 -11.72
CA TYR A 86 -1.72 9.17 -12.12
C TYR A 86 -1.79 7.85 -11.32
N ARG A 87 -2.77 7.70 -10.42
CA ARG A 87 -2.96 6.51 -9.57
C ARG A 87 -1.72 6.16 -8.73
N LEU A 88 -1.03 7.16 -8.19
CA LEU A 88 0.27 6.96 -7.54
C LEU A 88 0.16 6.61 -6.06
N VAL A 89 -0.93 6.96 -5.38
CA VAL A 89 -1.04 6.89 -3.92
C VAL A 89 -1.83 5.66 -3.48
N GLY A 90 -1.27 4.91 -2.54
CA GLY A 90 -1.95 3.86 -1.78
C GLY A 90 -2.54 4.36 -0.46
N GLY A 91 -1.86 5.31 0.15
CA GLY A 91 -2.30 6.02 1.34
C GLY A 91 -1.39 7.19 1.64
N GLY A 92 -1.79 8.05 2.55
CA GLY A 92 -0.95 9.13 3.02
C GLY A 92 -1.54 9.83 4.23
N GLY A 93 -0.73 10.66 4.87
CA GLY A 93 -1.16 11.41 6.03
C GLY A 93 -0.24 12.57 6.38
N VAL A 94 -0.77 13.43 7.25
CA VAL A 94 -0.01 14.46 7.93
C VAL A 94 0.55 13.86 9.22
N TYR A 95 1.84 14.08 9.46
CA TYR A 95 2.55 13.60 10.65
C TYR A 95 3.08 14.82 11.41
N GLU A 96 2.21 15.48 12.17
CA GLU A 96 2.50 16.76 12.85
C GLU A 96 3.70 16.66 13.81
N PHE A 97 3.90 15.52 14.45
CA PHE A 97 5.01 15.30 15.37
C PHE A 97 6.38 15.27 14.68
N ASP A 98 6.42 14.83 13.43
CA ASP A 98 7.66 14.71 12.64
C ASP A 98 7.80 15.89 11.65
N GLY A 99 6.76 16.71 11.50
CA GLY A 99 6.74 17.87 10.63
C GLY A 99 6.72 17.51 9.14
N LYS A 100 6.13 16.35 8.80
CA LYS A 100 6.15 15.76 7.46
C LYS A 100 4.75 15.44 6.95
N VAL A 101 4.61 15.48 5.64
CA VAL A 101 3.53 14.85 4.89
C VAL A 101 4.11 13.60 4.26
N MET A 102 3.50 12.43 4.48
CA MET A 102 4.02 11.18 3.94
C MET A 102 2.98 10.48 3.07
N PHE A 103 3.43 9.92 1.95
CA PHE A 103 2.63 9.09 1.05
C PHE A 103 3.28 7.73 0.84
N ASP A 104 2.47 6.68 0.97
CA ASP A 104 2.81 5.33 0.52
C ASP A 104 2.39 5.20 -0.94
N MET A 105 3.36 4.96 -1.81
CA MET A 105 3.22 5.00 -3.27
C MET A 105 3.01 3.60 -3.84
N ASN A 106 2.03 3.46 -4.73
CA ASN A 106 1.71 2.20 -5.43
C ASN A 106 2.58 1.92 -6.66
N ILE A 107 3.61 2.73 -6.84
CA ILE A 107 4.59 2.67 -7.94
C ILE A 107 5.99 2.56 -7.35
N ASP A 108 6.93 2.08 -8.14
CA ASP A 108 8.34 2.16 -7.78
C ASP A 108 8.89 3.58 -8.02
N GLU A 109 10.07 3.83 -7.46
CA GLU A 109 10.69 5.15 -7.54
C GLU A 109 11.04 5.55 -8.98
N ALA A 110 11.44 4.58 -9.82
CA ALA A 110 11.78 4.84 -11.22
C ALA A 110 10.57 5.33 -12.01
N GLY A 111 9.44 4.63 -11.92
CA GLY A 111 8.20 5.03 -12.57
C GLY A 111 7.66 6.36 -12.03
N PHE A 112 7.85 6.64 -10.73
CA PHE A 112 7.53 7.96 -10.20
C PHE A 112 8.39 9.07 -10.81
N ARG A 113 9.71 8.87 -10.91
CA ARG A 113 10.63 9.87 -11.46
C ARG A 113 10.29 10.21 -12.92
N GLU A 114 9.94 9.24 -13.74
CA GLU A 114 9.50 9.48 -15.13
C GLU A 114 8.28 10.41 -15.20
N ILE A 115 7.32 10.22 -14.28
CA ILE A 115 6.13 11.07 -14.20
C ILE A 115 6.51 12.45 -13.67
N ALA A 116 7.26 12.52 -12.57
CA ALA A 116 7.68 13.79 -11.95
C ALA A 116 8.49 14.66 -12.92
N GLU A 117 9.37 14.06 -13.73
CA GLU A 117 10.13 14.77 -14.77
C GLU A 117 9.22 15.30 -15.87
N ARG A 118 8.29 14.48 -16.38
CA ARG A 118 7.33 14.88 -17.41
C ARG A 118 6.44 16.04 -16.94
N GLU A 119 5.97 15.97 -15.69
CA GLU A 119 5.11 16.98 -15.08
C GLU A 119 5.91 18.15 -14.46
N ARG A 120 7.25 18.10 -14.51
CA ARG A 120 8.18 19.10 -13.96
C ARG A 120 7.92 19.40 -12.49
N TRP A 121 7.61 18.36 -11.72
CA TRP A 121 7.33 18.49 -10.31
C TRP A 121 8.59 18.76 -9.49
N THR A 122 8.51 19.74 -8.60
CA THR A 122 9.52 20.00 -7.55
C THR A 122 8.90 19.67 -6.20
N MET A 123 9.46 18.69 -5.50
CA MET A 123 8.93 18.26 -4.20
C MET A 123 9.30 19.27 -3.10
N PRO A 124 8.39 19.61 -2.18
CA PRO A 124 8.73 20.39 -0.99
C PRO A 124 9.50 19.51 0.01
N ASP A 125 10.43 20.10 0.77
CA ASP A 125 11.27 19.40 1.75
C ASP A 125 10.50 18.62 2.82
N ARG A 126 9.24 18.97 3.05
CA ARG A 126 8.35 18.35 4.05
C ARG A 126 7.57 17.16 3.50
N LEU A 127 7.65 16.87 2.21
CA LEU A 127 7.02 15.73 1.58
C LEU A 127 7.98 14.53 1.56
N GLU A 128 7.54 13.41 2.12
CA GLU A 128 8.26 12.14 2.08
C GLU A 128 7.43 11.12 1.30
N LEU A 129 8.07 10.40 0.38
CA LEU A 129 7.44 9.39 -0.45
C LEU A 129 8.06 8.03 -0.13
N ARG A 130 7.21 7.04 0.12
CA ARG A 130 7.61 5.66 0.38
C ARG A 130 7.20 4.80 -0.80
N PHE A 131 8.18 4.36 -1.58
CA PHE A 131 7.93 3.63 -2.80
C PHE A 131 7.76 2.13 -2.56
N SER A 132 6.86 1.53 -3.34
CA SER A 132 6.85 0.08 -3.50
C SER A 132 8.17 -0.42 -4.12
N GLY A 133 8.48 -1.70 -3.92
CA GLY A 133 9.65 -2.33 -4.52
C GLY A 133 9.64 -2.25 -6.05
N PRO A 134 10.80 -2.40 -6.70
CA PRO A 134 10.93 -2.33 -8.15
C PRO A 134 10.04 -3.37 -8.82
N ARG A 135 9.41 -2.98 -9.94
CA ARG A 135 8.56 -3.90 -10.70
C ARG A 135 9.36 -5.12 -11.18
N ASN A 136 8.75 -6.30 -11.11
CA ASN A 136 9.31 -7.49 -11.75
C ASN A 136 9.41 -7.29 -13.27
N SER A 137 10.64 -7.21 -13.78
CA SER A 137 10.94 -6.94 -15.19
C SER A 137 10.54 -8.09 -16.12
N ARG A 138 10.49 -9.33 -15.61
CA ARG A 138 10.06 -10.50 -16.39
C ARG A 138 8.57 -10.75 -16.16
N SER A 139 7.79 -10.67 -17.22
CA SER A 139 6.35 -10.95 -17.19
C SER A 139 6.05 -12.41 -17.50
N ILE A 140 6.75 -12.97 -18.48
CA ILE A 140 6.55 -14.31 -19.00
C ILE A 140 7.92 -14.94 -19.27
N ASP A 141 8.02 -16.23 -19.04
CA ASP A 141 9.14 -17.02 -19.52
C ASP A 141 9.12 -17.06 -21.07
N PRO A 142 10.23 -16.72 -21.77
CA PRO A 142 10.28 -16.79 -23.24
C PRO A 142 9.83 -18.14 -23.82
N ALA A 143 10.03 -19.25 -23.09
CA ALA A 143 9.55 -20.58 -23.50
C ALA A 143 8.02 -20.67 -23.63
N LEU A 144 7.27 -19.77 -22.96
CA LEU A 144 5.81 -19.76 -22.90
C LEU A 144 5.17 -18.77 -23.87
N GLU A 145 5.92 -17.85 -24.47
CA GLU A 145 5.40 -16.75 -25.30
C GLU A 145 4.52 -17.25 -26.46
N ARG A 146 4.89 -18.38 -27.08
CA ARG A 146 4.11 -18.97 -28.19
C ARG A 146 2.72 -19.47 -27.80
N TYR A 147 2.47 -19.69 -26.52
CA TYR A 147 1.20 -20.23 -26.01
C TYR A 147 0.26 -19.15 -25.50
N VAL A 148 0.80 -17.97 -25.18
CA VAL A 148 0.08 -16.90 -24.47
C VAL A 148 -0.09 -15.71 -25.39
N ARG A 149 -1.33 -15.32 -25.66
CA ARG A 149 -1.65 -14.14 -26.46
C ARG A 149 -1.36 -12.85 -25.70
N VAL A 150 -1.64 -12.85 -24.40
CA VAL A 150 -1.32 -11.75 -23.48
C VAL A 150 -1.26 -12.28 -22.05
N PHE A 151 -0.25 -11.84 -21.29
CA PHE A 151 -0.18 -12.02 -19.84
C PHE A 151 -0.36 -10.65 -19.17
N PRO A 152 -1.62 -10.24 -18.88
CA PRO A 152 -1.90 -8.91 -18.33
C PRO A 152 -1.54 -8.86 -16.85
N ARG A 153 -0.69 -7.90 -16.48
CA ARG A 153 -0.34 -7.58 -15.09
C ARG A 153 -0.76 -6.16 -14.78
N GLN A 154 -1.23 -5.94 -13.57
CA GLN A 154 -1.49 -4.58 -13.11
C GLN A 154 -0.24 -3.72 -13.23
N ASP A 155 -0.39 -2.45 -13.57
CA ASP A 155 0.73 -1.51 -13.69
C ASP A 155 1.10 -0.83 -12.36
N ARG A 156 0.28 -1.02 -11.32
CA ARG A 156 0.45 -0.52 -9.95
C ARG A 156 0.23 -1.63 -8.94
N GLN A 157 0.79 -1.49 -7.74
CA GLN A 157 0.38 -2.29 -6.59
C GLN A 157 -1.02 -1.83 -6.11
N PRO A 158 -1.88 -2.73 -5.62
CA PRO A 158 -3.16 -2.32 -5.05
C PRO A 158 -2.95 -1.49 -3.78
N ALA A 159 -3.63 -0.35 -3.71
CA ALA A 159 -3.66 0.52 -2.52
C ALA A 159 -4.22 -0.20 -1.29
N VAL A 160 -5.28 -0.98 -1.50
CA VAL A 160 -6.01 -1.69 -0.47
C VAL A 160 -6.16 -3.13 -0.93
N VAL A 161 -5.72 -4.06 -0.07
CA VAL A 161 -5.85 -5.50 -0.28
C VAL A 161 -6.97 -6.00 0.62
N ASN A 162 -8.08 -6.42 0.03
CA ASN A 162 -9.14 -7.10 0.78
C ASN A 162 -8.67 -8.50 1.19
N LEU A 163 -8.93 -8.87 2.45
CA LEU A 163 -8.44 -10.12 3.04
C LEU A 163 -9.45 -11.29 2.95
N ALA A 164 -10.57 -11.13 2.24
CA ALA A 164 -11.49 -12.25 2.07
C ALA A 164 -10.85 -13.31 1.17
N ARG A 165 -10.95 -14.58 1.57
CA ARG A 165 -10.40 -15.70 0.81
C ARG A 165 -11.32 -16.03 -0.37
N LEU A 166 -10.95 -15.54 -1.55
CA LEU A 166 -11.56 -15.96 -2.82
C LEU A 166 -10.88 -17.23 -3.31
N SER A 167 -11.58 -18.01 -4.14
CA SER A 167 -11.01 -19.17 -4.81
C SER A 167 -11.57 -19.36 -6.22
N GLY A 168 -10.87 -20.15 -7.02
CA GLY A 168 -11.26 -20.53 -8.37
C GLY A 168 -10.09 -21.22 -9.09
N ARG A 169 -10.26 -21.51 -10.37
CA ARG A 169 -9.23 -22.14 -11.21
C ARG A 169 -8.89 -21.21 -12.36
N VAL A 170 -7.63 -20.78 -12.44
CA VAL A 170 -7.15 -19.99 -13.58
C VAL A 170 -6.76 -20.96 -14.69
N ILE A 171 -7.38 -20.82 -15.85
CA ILE A 171 -7.10 -21.63 -17.05
C ILE A 171 -6.60 -20.74 -18.19
N LEU A 172 -5.92 -21.36 -19.16
CA LEU A 172 -5.54 -20.72 -20.41
C LEU A 172 -6.46 -21.22 -21.52
N ARG A 173 -7.22 -20.31 -22.16
CA ARG A 173 -8.09 -20.62 -23.31
C ARG A 173 -7.74 -19.69 -24.46
N ASP A 174 -7.36 -20.27 -25.59
CA ASP A 174 -6.96 -19.55 -26.81
C ASP A 174 -5.87 -18.47 -26.58
N GLY A 175 -4.96 -18.76 -25.64
CA GLY A 175 -3.89 -17.84 -25.22
C GLY A 175 -4.32 -16.73 -24.27
N CYS A 176 -5.55 -16.77 -23.75
CA CYS A 176 -6.09 -15.80 -22.80
C CYS A 176 -6.43 -16.46 -21.45
N PHE A 177 -6.04 -15.83 -20.35
CA PHE A 177 -6.32 -16.35 -19.01
C PHE A 177 -7.77 -16.07 -18.60
N ARG A 178 -8.41 -17.11 -18.08
CA ARG A 178 -9.80 -17.12 -17.66
C ARG A 178 -9.91 -17.72 -16.27
N LEU A 179 -10.87 -17.25 -15.49
CA LEU A 179 -11.21 -17.86 -14.21
C LEU A 179 -12.41 -18.79 -14.40
N THR A 180 -12.32 -20.01 -13.92
CA THR A 180 -13.44 -20.95 -13.79
C THR A 180 -13.66 -21.31 -12.33
N GLU A 181 -14.74 -22.02 -12.03
CA GLU A 181 -15.10 -22.43 -10.67
C GLU A 181 -15.24 -21.23 -9.71
N HIS A 182 -15.67 -20.08 -10.26
CA HIS A 182 -15.90 -18.83 -9.54
C HIS A 182 -17.33 -18.34 -9.81
N GLY A 183 -18.21 -18.45 -8.82
CA GLY A 183 -19.60 -17.94 -8.90
C GLY A 183 -20.46 -18.60 -10.00
N ASP A 184 -21.44 -17.83 -10.51
CA ASP A 184 -22.62 -18.31 -11.26
C ASP A 184 -22.37 -18.69 -12.74
N GLY A 185 -21.23 -19.30 -13.07
CA GLY A 185 -21.04 -20.00 -14.35
C GLY A 185 -20.46 -19.17 -15.51
N GLY A 186 -19.88 -18.00 -15.24
CA GLY A 186 -19.10 -17.23 -16.22
C GLY A 186 -17.61 -17.62 -16.26
N GLU A 187 -16.92 -17.25 -17.35
CA GLU A 187 -15.46 -17.33 -17.45
C GLU A 187 -14.85 -15.92 -17.63
N PRO A 188 -14.76 -15.12 -16.56
CA PRO A 188 -14.18 -13.79 -16.65
C PRO A 188 -12.70 -13.87 -17.04
N LEU A 189 -12.22 -12.81 -17.68
CA LEU A 189 -10.80 -12.62 -17.99
C LEU A 189 -10.03 -12.37 -16.69
N VAL A 190 -8.77 -12.77 -16.66
CA VAL A 190 -7.90 -12.59 -15.50
C VAL A 190 -6.87 -11.50 -15.78
N ILE A 191 -6.67 -10.60 -14.80
CA ILE A 191 -5.49 -9.73 -14.70
C ILE A 191 -4.72 -10.12 -13.43
N PHE A 192 -3.40 -10.24 -13.54
CA PHE A 192 -2.54 -10.66 -12.44
C PHE A 192 -1.97 -9.45 -11.68
N GLY A 193 -1.54 -9.68 -10.44
CA GLY A 193 -0.78 -8.71 -9.67
C GLY A 193 0.47 -8.22 -10.41
N ARG A 194 0.92 -6.99 -10.10
CA ARG A 194 2.00 -6.30 -10.81
C ARG A 194 3.27 -7.12 -10.96
N ASP A 195 3.63 -7.85 -9.90
CA ASP A 195 4.92 -8.51 -9.76
C ASP A 195 4.88 -10.03 -10.02
N VAL A 196 3.70 -10.56 -10.38
CA VAL A 196 3.53 -11.95 -10.80
C VAL A 196 4.25 -12.20 -12.13
N GLU A 197 4.89 -13.35 -12.26
CA GLU A 197 5.49 -13.86 -13.49
C GLU A 197 4.82 -15.18 -13.87
N LEU A 198 4.70 -15.43 -15.17
CA LEU A 198 4.33 -16.74 -15.70
C LEU A 198 5.60 -17.51 -16.09
N GLY A 199 5.84 -18.65 -15.46
CA GLY A 199 7.00 -19.49 -15.76
C GLY A 199 6.69 -20.97 -15.81
N LEU A 200 7.74 -21.77 -15.97
CA LEU A 200 7.69 -23.22 -15.78
C LEU A 200 8.16 -23.59 -14.38
N ASP A 201 7.52 -24.58 -13.77
CA ASP A 201 8.02 -25.24 -12.57
C ASP A 201 9.04 -26.35 -12.89
N ALA A 202 9.51 -27.06 -11.85
CA ALA A 202 10.53 -28.10 -11.98
C ALA A 202 10.06 -29.30 -12.83
N GLU A 203 8.76 -29.54 -12.89
CA GLU A 203 8.15 -30.62 -13.67
C GLU A 203 7.75 -30.19 -15.08
N GLY A 204 7.95 -28.91 -15.44
CA GLY A 204 7.67 -28.36 -16.76
C GLY A 204 6.21 -27.94 -16.97
N TYR A 205 5.44 -27.74 -15.89
CA TYR A 205 4.10 -27.16 -15.97
C TYR A 205 4.14 -25.64 -15.90
N MET A 206 3.19 -25.00 -16.58
CA MET A 206 2.98 -23.55 -16.49
C MET A 206 2.51 -23.20 -15.08
N ALA A 207 3.25 -22.34 -14.40
CA ALA A 207 2.99 -21.92 -13.03
C ALA A 207 3.18 -20.41 -12.87
N LEU A 208 2.45 -19.84 -11.92
CA LEU A 208 2.70 -18.48 -11.48
C LEU A 208 3.98 -18.46 -10.63
N LYS A 209 4.63 -17.31 -10.55
CA LYS A 209 5.78 -17.03 -9.70
C LYS A 209 5.64 -15.61 -9.15
N ASP A 210 6.10 -15.37 -7.94
CA ASP A 210 6.23 -14.04 -7.38
C ASP A 210 7.68 -13.87 -6.93
N ASN A 211 8.45 -13.03 -7.62
CA ASN A 211 9.86 -12.85 -7.29
C ASN A 211 10.08 -12.11 -5.95
N SER A 212 9.01 -11.62 -5.32
CA SER A 212 9.04 -11.03 -3.97
C SER A 212 8.79 -12.04 -2.85
N SER A 213 8.44 -13.29 -3.18
CA SER A 213 8.15 -14.36 -2.21
C SER A 213 8.81 -15.67 -2.63
N ASP A 214 9.41 -16.37 -1.67
CA ASP A 214 9.91 -17.74 -1.90
C ASP A 214 8.78 -18.79 -1.92
N GLU A 215 7.52 -18.37 -1.75
CA GLU A 215 6.37 -19.27 -1.77
C GLU A 215 6.06 -19.81 -3.16
N ALA A 216 5.84 -21.12 -3.21
CA ALA A 216 5.55 -21.82 -4.44
C ALA A 216 4.11 -21.55 -4.90
N MET A 217 3.97 -20.53 -5.76
CA MET A 217 2.74 -20.12 -6.42
C MET A 217 2.10 -21.28 -7.26
N PRO A 218 0.77 -21.24 -7.50
CA PRO A 218 0.00 -22.35 -8.07
C PRO A 218 0.27 -22.57 -9.56
N ARG A 219 0.03 -23.81 -10.03
CA ARG A 219 0.04 -24.12 -11.46
C ARG A 219 -1.21 -23.58 -12.16
N ILE A 220 -1.07 -23.22 -13.42
CA ILE A 220 -2.22 -22.92 -14.27
C ILE A 220 -3.04 -24.19 -14.44
N GLY A 221 -4.34 -24.07 -14.22
CA GLY A 221 -5.28 -25.17 -14.20
C GLY A 221 -5.44 -25.81 -12.82
N GLU A 222 -4.71 -25.42 -11.77
CA GLU A 222 -5.01 -25.81 -10.40
C GLU A 222 -6.06 -24.88 -9.77
N ARG A 223 -6.78 -25.41 -8.78
CA ARG A 223 -7.59 -24.56 -7.91
C ARG A 223 -6.65 -23.77 -7.00
N MET A 224 -6.89 -22.47 -6.94
CA MET A 224 -6.10 -21.53 -6.16
C MET A 224 -7.01 -20.64 -5.31
N ALA A 225 -6.45 -20.10 -4.25
CA ALA A 225 -7.09 -19.13 -3.38
C ALA A 225 -6.25 -17.85 -3.31
N TRP A 226 -6.90 -16.71 -3.14
CA TRP A 226 -6.21 -15.43 -3.01
C TRP A 226 -7.03 -14.47 -2.15
N ALA A 227 -6.35 -13.47 -1.57
CA ALA A 227 -7.00 -12.35 -0.91
C ALA A 227 -7.72 -11.47 -1.94
N GLY A 228 -9.02 -11.26 -1.77
CA GLY A 228 -9.81 -10.41 -2.65
C GLY A 228 -11.16 -9.99 -2.06
N PRO A 229 -12.06 -9.38 -2.86
CA PRO A 229 -11.85 -8.99 -4.25
C PRO A 229 -10.76 -7.92 -4.39
N GLN A 230 -9.89 -8.07 -5.37
CA GLN A 230 -8.96 -7.02 -5.79
C GLN A 230 -9.63 -6.18 -6.87
N GLY A 231 -9.57 -4.86 -6.74
CA GLY A 231 -9.99 -3.96 -7.80
C GLY A 231 -8.98 -3.95 -8.95
N TYR A 232 -9.41 -3.40 -10.09
CA TYR A 232 -8.51 -2.97 -11.16
C TYR A 232 -8.96 -1.60 -11.66
N SER A 233 -8.07 -0.89 -12.35
CA SER A 233 -8.41 0.38 -13.01
C SER A 233 -8.64 0.16 -14.49
N GLU A 234 -9.73 0.69 -15.06
CA GLU A 234 -9.91 0.73 -16.51
C GLU A 234 -8.87 1.63 -17.22
N ALA A 235 -8.22 2.53 -16.48
CA ALA A 235 -7.09 3.33 -16.98
C ALA A 235 -5.75 2.57 -16.97
N ASP A 236 -5.72 1.31 -16.53
CA ASP A 236 -4.54 0.46 -16.63
C ASP A 236 -4.31 0.03 -18.10
N PRO A 237 -3.14 0.33 -18.69
CA PRO A 237 -2.82 -0.10 -20.05
C PRO A 237 -2.95 -1.62 -20.29
N ALA A 238 -2.71 -2.44 -19.27
CA ALA A 238 -2.87 -3.89 -19.36
C ALA A 238 -4.33 -4.32 -19.49
N VAL A 239 -5.28 -3.56 -18.94
CA VAL A 239 -6.73 -3.81 -19.11
C VAL A 239 -7.15 -3.52 -20.55
N ALA A 240 -6.71 -2.39 -21.12
CA ALA A 240 -6.95 -2.07 -22.52
C ALA A 240 -6.37 -3.14 -23.47
N LEU A 241 -5.13 -3.58 -23.21
CA LEU A 241 -4.48 -4.65 -23.98
C LEU A 241 -5.24 -5.98 -23.85
N LEU A 242 -5.64 -6.35 -22.63
CA LEU A 242 -6.41 -7.56 -22.36
C LEU A 242 -7.73 -7.56 -23.15
N ARG A 243 -8.47 -6.45 -23.10
CA ARG A 243 -9.74 -6.32 -23.82
C ARG A 243 -9.54 -6.41 -25.33
N ALA A 244 -8.52 -5.75 -25.87
CA ALA A 244 -8.21 -5.77 -27.30
C ALA A 244 -7.83 -7.18 -27.81
N LYS A 245 -7.18 -8.00 -26.98
CA LYS A 245 -6.66 -9.32 -27.38
C LYS A 245 -7.60 -10.48 -27.05
N CYS A 246 -8.41 -10.34 -26.01
CA CYS A 246 -9.18 -11.43 -25.41
C CYS A 246 -10.68 -11.16 -25.24
N GLY A 247 -11.15 -9.95 -25.59
CA GLY A 247 -12.56 -9.56 -25.58
C GLY A 247 -12.97 -8.67 -24.41
N THR A 248 -14.19 -8.14 -24.45
CA THR A 248 -14.70 -7.12 -23.50
C THR A 248 -15.43 -7.69 -22.29
N GLY A 249 -15.27 -8.99 -22.00
CA GLY A 249 -15.95 -9.64 -20.88
C GLY A 249 -15.54 -9.08 -19.49
N PRO A 250 -16.20 -9.54 -18.41
CA PRO A 250 -15.82 -9.16 -17.06
C PRO A 250 -14.37 -9.56 -16.77
N ILE A 251 -13.67 -8.76 -15.96
CA ILE A 251 -12.29 -9.00 -15.54
C ILE A 251 -12.26 -9.22 -14.03
N VAL A 252 -11.48 -10.21 -13.59
CA VAL A 252 -11.15 -10.47 -12.19
C VAL A 252 -9.66 -10.24 -11.99
N ALA A 253 -9.31 -9.43 -10.99
CA ALA A 253 -7.93 -9.29 -10.55
C ALA A 253 -7.57 -10.42 -9.58
N VAL A 254 -6.59 -11.23 -9.96
CA VAL A 254 -6.00 -12.28 -9.13
C VAL A 254 -4.69 -11.73 -8.59
N GLY A 255 -4.64 -11.55 -7.26
CA GLY A 255 -3.50 -10.94 -6.55
C GLY A 255 -2.29 -11.87 -6.46
N SER A 256 -1.87 -12.21 -5.23
CA SER A 256 -0.89 -13.26 -4.96
C SER A 256 -1.63 -14.54 -4.58
N PRO A 257 -1.95 -15.42 -5.54
CA PRO A 257 -2.68 -16.66 -5.25
C PRO A 257 -1.80 -17.75 -4.66
N GLU A 258 -2.35 -18.49 -3.71
CA GLU A 258 -1.78 -19.69 -3.13
C GLU A 258 -2.48 -20.94 -3.69
N SER A 259 -1.76 -22.06 -3.77
CA SER A 259 -2.36 -23.35 -4.14
C SER A 259 -3.17 -23.94 -2.99
N ASP A 260 -4.43 -24.32 -3.23
CA ASP A 260 -5.27 -24.99 -2.22
C ASP A 260 -4.75 -26.41 -1.86
N TYR A 261 -3.83 -26.98 -2.65
CA TYR A 261 -3.30 -28.33 -2.45
C TYR A 261 -1.98 -28.38 -1.68
N ARG A 262 -1.34 -27.22 -1.41
CA ARG A 262 -0.02 -27.14 -0.75
C ARG A 262 -0.08 -26.70 0.71
N THR A 263 -1.25 -26.40 1.27
CA THR A 263 -1.45 -26.08 2.70
C THR A 263 -1.55 -27.32 3.61
N LYS A 264 -0.77 -28.36 3.35
CA LYS A 264 -0.63 -29.52 4.27
C LYS A 264 0.72 -29.52 4.96
#